data_AF-A0A5E3WZ08-F1
#
_entry.id   AF-A0A5E3WZ08-F1
#
_cell.length_a   1.000
_cell.length_b   1.000
_cell.length_c   1.000
_cell.angle_alpha   90.00
_cell.angle_beta   90.00
_cell.angle_gamma   90.00
#
_symmetry.space_group_name_H-M   'P 1'
#
loop_
_entity.id
_entity.type
_entity.pdbx_description
1 polymer ?
#
loop_
_entity_poly.entity_id
_entity_poly.type
_entity_poly.pdbx_seq_one_letter_code
_entity_poly.pdbx_strand_id
1 'polypeptide(L)'
;MHGLEIPNDAFCSISVQELVTTHSSPAPSPVHPALILQKRSVPPDLVAPVLYSGTNSAPWTRELPQPPPPPPPSDNPIHLSLSLGAKLGSGPYGVVYEVTPLQRDEGTHKMPKLVVKIARWSCAALLAREAWFYNELHSLQGSVVPKCYGLYDCVLQPGFEVSVLGDRQDVSPDWWRYDIHARRSIGDRVMGSLPLHDELRRLRDSTDCLSILLLERVGCPINIGLDGITAEAVCDDLARLFEDVTNLGVNLLPLESENIAHKHDDTPVRISPYREHEHRFRIFDLGCAVKTNMAQRWLHGAYLCNVRAISRDLSYGNDDEEDEDSNELIEDDGASDSESQPPWQARPCSRREQ
;
A
#
# COMPACT_ATOMS: atom_id res chain seq x y z
N MET A 1 8.39 -29.06 -10.63
CA MET A 1 6.95 -28.78 -10.80
C MET A 1 6.73 -27.36 -10.32
N HIS A 2 6.32 -26.44 -11.19
CA HIS A 2 5.92 -25.10 -10.75
C HIS A 2 4.59 -25.26 -10.02
N GLY A 3 4.56 -24.91 -8.73
CA GLY A 3 3.31 -24.89 -7.97
C GLY A 3 2.30 -23.99 -8.68
N LEU A 4 1.04 -24.40 -8.74
CA LEU A 4 0.00 -23.59 -9.35
C LEU A 4 -0.16 -22.31 -8.53
N GLU A 5 -0.15 -21.19 -9.21
CA GLU A 5 -0.23 -19.89 -8.55
C GLU A 5 -1.67 -19.57 -8.18
N ILE A 6 -1.87 -18.96 -7.02
CA ILE A 6 -3.20 -18.55 -6.56
C ILE A 6 -3.65 -17.32 -7.38
N PRO A 7 -4.82 -17.38 -8.05
CA PRO A 7 -5.39 -16.23 -8.75
C PRO A 7 -5.66 -15.05 -7.80
N ASN A 8 -5.58 -13.83 -8.31
CA ASN A 8 -5.85 -12.62 -7.52
C ASN A 8 -7.30 -12.58 -6.99
N ASP A 9 -8.20 -13.32 -7.61
CA ASP A 9 -9.61 -13.38 -7.27
C ASP A 9 -10.04 -14.64 -6.49
N ALA A 10 -9.09 -15.46 -6.06
CA ALA A 10 -9.35 -16.78 -5.47
C ALA A 10 -10.25 -16.77 -4.22
N PHE A 11 -10.17 -15.72 -3.40
CA PHE A 11 -10.90 -15.67 -2.13
C PHE A 11 -12.18 -14.84 -2.24
N CYS A 12 -13.30 -15.37 -1.77
CA CYS A 12 -14.58 -14.65 -1.70
C CYS A 12 -14.80 -13.97 -0.34
N SER A 13 -14.12 -14.48 0.69
CA SER A 13 -14.22 -14.00 2.06
C SER A 13 -12.96 -14.38 2.82
N ILE A 14 -12.67 -13.61 3.86
CA ILE A 14 -11.57 -13.87 4.77
C ILE A 14 -12.08 -13.86 6.21
N SER A 15 -11.45 -14.63 7.09
CA SER A 15 -11.60 -14.46 8.53
C SER A 15 -10.27 -14.06 9.14
N VAL A 16 -10.27 -13.05 10.01
CA VAL A 16 -9.04 -12.58 10.68
C VAL A 16 -9.23 -12.73 12.18
N GLN A 17 -8.42 -13.60 12.79
CA GLN A 17 -8.39 -13.78 14.25
C GLN A 17 -7.70 -12.59 14.93
N GLU A 18 -8.09 -12.33 16.19
CA GLU A 18 -7.48 -11.30 17.06
C GLU A 18 -7.62 -9.85 16.57
N LEU A 19 -8.40 -9.63 15.51
CA LEU A 19 -8.65 -8.31 14.94
C LEU A 19 -9.58 -7.46 15.81
N VAL A 20 -10.52 -8.10 16.50
CA VAL A 20 -11.53 -7.43 17.33
C VAL A 20 -11.59 -7.97 18.75
N THR A 21 -12.00 -7.11 19.68
CA THR A 21 -12.34 -7.43 21.07
C THR A 21 -13.79 -7.03 21.36
N THR A 22 -14.42 -7.71 22.31
CA THR A 22 -15.77 -7.40 22.78
C THR A 22 -15.72 -6.99 24.26
N HIS A 23 -16.25 -5.81 24.58
CA HIS A 23 -16.27 -5.29 25.97
C HIS A 23 -17.33 -5.92 26.88
N SER A 24 -18.14 -6.83 26.35
CA SER A 24 -19.43 -7.19 26.94
C SER A 24 -19.42 -8.34 27.96
N SER A 25 -18.26 -8.74 28.51
CA SER A 25 -18.26 -9.78 29.54
C SER A 25 -17.26 -9.54 30.67
N PRO A 26 -17.68 -9.54 31.95
CA PRO A 26 -16.79 -9.58 33.12
C PRO A 26 -16.07 -10.94 33.27
N ALA A 27 -16.05 -11.77 32.22
CA ALA A 27 -15.35 -13.03 32.21
C ALA A 27 -13.83 -12.81 32.18
N PRO A 28 -13.04 -13.67 32.84
CA PRO A 28 -11.60 -13.52 33.01
C PRO A 28 -10.78 -13.72 31.72
N SER A 29 -11.40 -13.88 30.55
CA SER A 29 -10.69 -14.02 29.28
C SER A 29 -11.47 -13.37 28.14
N PRO A 30 -10.89 -12.40 27.41
CA PRO A 30 -11.53 -11.82 26.24
C PRO A 30 -11.73 -12.90 25.18
N VAL A 31 -12.98 -13.05 24.72
CA VAL A 31 -13.26 -13.87 23.54
C VAL A 31 -12.94 -13.01 22.32
N HIS A 32 -12.08 -13.51 21.44
CA HIS A 32 -11.76 -12.88 20.16
C HIS A 32 -12.58 -13.55 19.07
N PRO A 33 -13.81 -13.07 18.75
CA PRO A 33 -14.58 -13.64 17.67
C PRO A 33 -13.82 -13.46 16.35
N ALA A 34 -13.74 -14.51 15.55
CA ALA A 34 -13.23 -14.39 14.19
C ALA A 34 -14.20 -13.51 13.39
N LEU A 35 -13.71 -12.37 12.90
CA LEU A 35 -14.49 -11.48 12.07
C LEU A 35 -14.45 -11.98 10.63
N ILE A 36 -15.62 -12.28 10.05
CA ILE A 36 -15.73 -12.70 8.65
C ILE A 36 -15.95 -11.45 7.79
N LEU A 37 -15.01 -11.17 6.90
CA LEU A 37 -15.10 -10.09 5.93
C LEU A 37 -15.44 -10.67 4.56
N GLN A 38 -16.40 -10.06 3.88
CA GLN A 38 -16.78 -10.43 2.52
C GLN A 38 -15.95 -9.65 1.53
N LYS A 39 -15.70 -10.22 0.34
CA LYS A 39 -15.02 -9.50 -0.72
C LYS A 39 -15.94 -8.44 -1.31
N ARG A 40 -15.47 -7.20 -1.32
CA ARG A 40 -16.14 -6.08 -1.97
C ARG A 40 -15.84 -6.10 -3.47
N SER A 41 -16.88 -5.96 -4.28
CA SER A 41 -16.72 -5.62 -5.70
C SER A 41 -16.33 -4.16 -5.84
N VAL A 42 -15.25 -3.88 -6.57
CA VAL A 42 -14.75 -2.51 -6.79
C VAL A 42 -15.26 -2.06 -8.15
N PRO A 43 -16.16 -1.05 -8.23
CA PRO A 43 -16.71 -0.58 -9.51
C PRO A 43 -15.60 -0.14 -10.47
N PRO A 44 -15.65 -0.51 -11.76
CA PRO A 44 -14.62 -0.12 -12.73
C PRO A 44 -14.56 1.40 -12.94
N ASP A 45 -15.64 2.13 -12.65
CA ASP A 45 -15.76 3.59 -12.72
C ASP A 45 -15.60 4.29 -11.36
N LEU A 46 -15.11 3.58 -10.32
CA LEU A 46 -14.95 4.13 -8.97
C LEU A 46 -14.06 5.40 -8.96
N VAL A 47 -13.05 5.45 -9.83
CA VAL A 47 -12.14 6.58 -9.98
C VAL A 47 -12.31 7.20 -11.36
N ALA A 48 -12.80 8.44 -11.38
CA ALA A 48 -12.84 9.22 -12.60
C ALA A 48 -11.41 9.62 -13.05
N PRO A 49 -11.07 9.46 -14.34
CA PRO A 49 -9.78 9.88 -14.86
C PRO A 49 -9.67 11.40 -14.92
N VAL A 50 -8.47 11.91 -14.69
CA VAL A 50 -8.13 13.33 -14.86
C VAL A 50 -7.84 13.57 -16.33
N LEU A 51 -8.75 14.29 -16.98
CA LEU A 51 -8.63 14.62 -18.39
C LEU A 51 -8.01 16.01 -18.55
N TYR A 52 -6.83 16.05 -19.15
CA TYR A 52 -6.18 17.29 -19.52
C TYR A 52 -6.69 17.73 -20.90
N SER A 53 -7.38 18.88 -20.93
CA SER A 53 -7.80 19.55 -22.17
C SER A 53 -6.87 20.74 -22.43
N GLY A 54 -5.87 20.54 -23.31
CA GLY A 54 -4.91 21.59 -23.68
C GLY A 54 -4.68 21.63 -25.19
N THR A 55 -4.57 22.84 -25.74
CA THR A 55 -4.49 23.30 -27.15
C THR A 55 -3.83 22.36 -28.17
N ASN A 56 -4.23 22.49 -29.44
CA ASN A 56 -3.89 21.78 -30.72
C ASN A 56 -2.47 21.21 -30.95
N SER A 57 -1.54 21.34 -30.02
CA SER A 57 -0.18 20.80 -30.04
C SER A 57 0.11 19.79 -28.91
N ALA A 58 -0.85 19.49 -28.03
CA ALA A 58 -0.60 18.70 -26.84
C ALA A 58 -0.92 17.19 -27.00
N PRO A 59 -0.14 16.31 -26.35
CA PRO A 59 -0.10 14.87 -26.61
C PRO A 59 -1.00 14.14 -25.62
N TRP A 60 -2.27 14.07 -25.96
CA TRP A 60 -3.26 13.33 -25.20
C TRP A 60 -3.65 12.10 -26.00
N THR A 61 -3.76 10.94 -25.34
CA THR A 61 -4.43 9.81 -26.00
C THR A 61 -5.93 10.05 -25.95
N ARG A 62 -6.63 9.83 -27.07
CA ARG A 62 -8.10 9.89 -27.08
C ARG A 62 -8.72 8.78 -26.25
N GLU A 63 -8.00 7.67 -26.13
CA GLU A 63 -8.42 6.49 -25.40
C GLU A 63 -7.46 6.25 -24.23
N LEU A 64 -8.04 5.99 -23.06
CA LEU A 64 -7.28 5.53 -21.91
C LEU A 64 -6.90 4.06 -22.13
N PRO A 65 -5.68 3.66 -21.77
CA PRO A 65 -5.35 2.24 -21.70
C PRO A 65 -6.38 1.53 -20.83
N GLN A 66 -7.10 0.57 -21.42
CA GLN A 66 -8.05 -0.28 -20.71
C GLN A 66 -7.27 -1.40 -20.04
N PRO A 67 -7.53 -1.71 -18.76
CA PRO A 67 -6.99 -2.91 -18.17
C PRO A 67 -7.54 -4.15 -18.92
N PRO A 68 -6.82 -5.28 -18.89
CA PRO A 68 -7.40 -6.54 -19.33
C PRO A 68 -8.69 -6.82 -18.53
N PRO A 69 -9.70 -7.47 -19.15
CA PRO A 69 -10.91 -7.84 -18.42
C PRO A 69 -10.53 -8.72 -17.22
N PRO A 70 -11.20 -8.54 -16.06
CA PRO A 70 -10.95 -9.39 -14.92
C PRO A 70 -11.22 -10.86 -15.30
N PRO A 71 -10.49 -11.82 -14.70
CA PRO A 71 -10.81 -13.23 -14.88
C PRO A 71 -12.27 -13.50 -14.46
N PRO A 72 -12.93 -14.52 -15.05
CA PRO A 72 -14.24 -14.94 -14.61
C PRO A 72 -14.15 -15.40 -13.13
N PRO A 73 -15.19 -15.15 -12.32
CA PRO A 73 -15.22 -15.63 -10.94
C PRO A 73 -14.94 -17.14 -10.89
N SER A 74 -14.13 -17.56 -9.91
CA SER A 74 -13.95 -18.99 -9.63
C SER A 74 -15.30 -19.64 -9.28
N ASP A 75 -15.60 -20.78 -9.90
CA ASP A 75 -16.78 -21.61 -9.57
C ASP A 75 -16.75 -22.12 -8.11
N ASN A 76 -15.55 -22.17 -7.52
CA ASN A 76 -15.32 -22.60 -6.15
C ASN A 76 -14.75 -21.44 -5.32
N PRO A 77 -15.61 -20.62 -4.71
CA PRO A 77 -15.16 -19.51 -3.89
C PRO A 77 -14.44 -20.02 -2.63
N ILE A 78 -13.20 -19.60 -2.43
CA ILE A 78 -12.38 -20.05 -1.29
C ILE A 78 -12.55 -19.08 -0.12
N HIS A 79 -12.75 -19.60 1.08
CA HIS A 79 -12.65 -18.85 2.33
C HIS A 79 -11.23 -18.96 2.88
N LEU A 80 -10.60 -17.83 3.23
CA LEU A 80 -9.25 -17.81 3.79
C LEU A 80 -9.26 -17.38 5.26
N SER A 81 -8.83 -18.29 6.14
CA SER A 81 -8.67 -18.00 7.57
C SER A 81 -7.25 -17.56 7.90
N LEU A 82 -7.12 -16.41 8.57
CA LEU A 82 -5.87 -15.73 8.85
C LEU A 82 -5.71 -15.46 10.36
N SER A 83 -4.48 -15.57 10.86
CA SER A 83 -4.05 -14.93 12.11
C SER A 83 -3.25 -13.67 11.82
N LEU A 84 -3.46 -12.65 12.64
CA LEU A 84 -2.70 -11.41 12.56
C LEU A 84 -1.29 -11.62 13.15
N GLY A 85 -0.27 -11.10 12.48
CA GLY A 85 1.12 -11.17 12.90
C GLY A 85 1.66 -9.82 13.35
N ALA A 86 2.95 -9.58 13.10
CA ALA A 86 3.60 -8.34 13.47
C ALA A 86 3.04 -7.14 12.68
N LYS A 87 2.99 -5.97 13.36
CA LYS A 87 2.74 -4.68 12.71
C LYS A 87 3.96 -4.32 11.87
N LEU A 88 3.75 -4.09 10.57
CA LEU A 88 4.80 -3.72 9.62
C LEU A 88 4.93 -2.21 9.44
N GLY A 89 3.80 -1.51 9.48
CA GLY A 89 3.76 -0.08 9.20
C GLY A 89 2.47 0.56 9.65
N SER A 90 2.50 1.87 9.81
CA SER A 90 1.33 2.67 10.18
C SER A 90 1.41 3.99 9.45
N GLY A 91 0.44 4.23 8.59
CA GLY A 91 0.29 5.49 7.87
C GLY A 91 -0.98 6.24 8.29
N PRO A 92 -1.22 7.41 7.66
CA PRO A 92 -2.42 8.20 7.88
C PRO A 92 -3.69 7.44 7.49
N TYR A 93 -3.65 6.55 6.49
CA TYR A 93 -4.86 5.92 5.94
C TYR A 93 -5.11 4.50 6.45
N GLY A 94 -4.11 3.89 7.09
CA GLY A 94 -4.22 2.51 7.50
C GLY A 94 -3.01 2.00 8.27
N VAL A 95 -3.16 0.79 8.78
CA VAL A 95 -2.10 0.06 9.47
C VAL A 95 -1.87 -1.25 8.74
N VAL A 96 -0.60 -1.60 8.53
CA VAL A 96 -0.21 -2.81 7.79
C VAL A 96 0.30 -3.85 8.78
N TYR A 97 -0.23 -5.06 8.67
CA TYR A 97 0.15 -6.21 9.47
C TYR A 97 0.53 -7.39 8.59
N GLU A 98 1.49 -8.18 9.06
CA GLU A 98 1.69 -9.54 8.56
C GLU A 98 0.45 -10.38 8.86
N VAL A 99 0.17 -11.36 8.01
CA VAL A 99 -0.84 -12.39 8.32
C VAL A 99 -0.31 -13.78 8.01
N THR A 100 -0.71 -14.74 8.84
CA THR A 100 -0.40 -16.16 8.62
C THR A 100 -1.69 -16.93 8.33
N PRO A 101 -1.75 -17.69 7.22
CA PRO A 101 -2.87 -18.59 6.95
C PRO A 101 -2.96 -19.70 7.99
N LEU A 102 -4.14 -19.88 8.58
CA LEU A 102 -4.39 -20.89 9.61
C LEU A 102 -4.58 -22.28 9.03
N GLN A 103 -5.22 -22.36 7.87
CA GLN A 103 -5.29 -23.57 7.07
C GLN A 103 -4.21 -23.46 6.00
N ARG A 104 -3.07 -24.12 6.23
CA ARG A 104 -2.18 -24.42 5.13
C ARG A 104 -2.80 -25.60 4.41
N ASP A 105 -3.30 -25.37 3.22
CA ASP A 105 -3.55 -26.48 2.32
C ASP A 105 -2.22 -27.22 2.15
N GLU A 106 -2.17 -28.51 2.46
CA GLU A 106 -1.03 -29.38 2.13
C GLU A 106 -0.88 -29.56 0.59
N GLY A 107 -1.70 -28.85 -0.18
CA GLY A 107 -1.76 -28.87 -1.63
C GLY A 107 -0.59 -28.20 -2.35
N THR A 108 -0.62 -28.33 -3.67
CA THR A 108 0.40 -27.91 -4.65
C THR A 108 0.55 -26.40 -4.84
N HIS A 109 -0.27 -25.58 -4.17
CA HIS A 109 -0.27 -24.14 -4.32
C HIS A 109 0.63 -23.47 -3.27
N LYS A 110 1.76 -22.92 -3.71
CA LYS A 110 2.61 -22.10 -2.82
C LYS A 110 1.99 -20.71 -2.70
N MET A 111 1.37 -20.42 -1.57
CA MET A 111 0.91 -19.05 -1.26
C MET A 111 2.11 -18.17 -0.90
N PRO A 112 2.27 -16.98 -1.50
CA PRO A 112 3.28 -16.05 -1.03
C PRO A 112 2.95 -15.60 0.39
N LYS A 113 3.92 -14.97 1.06
CA LYS A 113 3.61 -14.28 2.31
C LYS A 113 2.61 -13.17 2.03
N LEU A 114 1.68 -12.99 2.97
CA LEU A 114 0.58 -12.05 2.83
C LEU A 114 0.68 -10.97 3.90
N VAL A 115 0.10 -9.83 3.59
CA VAL A 115 -0.13 -8.72 4.53
C VAL A 115 -1.56 -8.23 4.40
N VAL A 116 -2.07 -7.64 5.47
CA VAL A 116 -3.34 -6.92 5.45
C VAL A 116 -3.06 -5.45 5.73
N LYS A 117 -3.63 -4.57 4.89
CA LYS A 117 -3.72 -3.14 5.17
C LYS A 117 -5.13 -2.87 5.69
N ILE A 118 -5.22 -2.47 6.95
CA ILE A 118 -6.48 -2.21 7.64
C ILE A 118 -6.73 -0.71 7.58
N ALA A 119 -7.86 -0.30 7.01
CA ALA A 119 -8.22 1.11 6.95
C ALA A 119 -8.39 1.68 8.37
N ARG A 120 -7.86 2.87 8.62
CA ARG A 120 -8.25 3.64 9.80
C ARG A 120 -9.72 4.07 9.69
N TRP A 121 -10.29 4.48 10.82
CA TRP A 121 -11.64 5.03 10.86
C TRP A 121 -11.82 6.13 9.81
N SER A 122 -12.92 6.08 9.05
CA SER A 122 -13.26 7.01 7.96
C SER A 122 -12.31 6.98 6.74
N CYS A 123 -11.37 6.02 6.68
CA CYS A 123 -10.41 5.88 5.56
C CYS A 123 -10.77 4.76 4.57
N ALA A 124 -11.92 4.11 4.74
CA ALA A 124 -12.36 3.01 3.88
C ALA A 124 -12.45 3.41 2.40
N ALA A 125 -12.84 4.66 2.11
CA ALA A 125 -12.88 5.18 0.74
C ALA A 125 -11.49 5.24 0.08
N LEU A 126 -10.44 5.59 0.83
CA LEU A 126 -9.08 5.66 0.31
C LEU A 126 -8.53 4.26 0.04
N LEU A 127 -8.83 3.29 0.91
CA LEU A 127 -8.45 1.90 0.70
C LEU A 127 -9.19 1.28 -0.51
N ALA A 128 -10.46 1.66 -0.73
CA ALA A 128 -11.22 1.25 -1.91
C ALA A 128 -10.66 1.85 -3.20
N ARG A 129 -10.24 3.12 -3.16
CA ARG A 129 -9.52 3.76 -4.26
C ARG A 129 -8.20 3.06 -4.57
N GLU A 130 -7.43 2.70 -3.54
CA GLU A 130 -6.19 1.93 -3.70
C GLU A 130 -6.45 0.56 -4.35
N ALA A 131 -7.48 -0.16 -3.90
CA ALA A 131 -7.91 -1.42 -4.50
C ALA A 131 -8.27 -1.28 -5.98
N TRP A 132 -8.89 -0.17 -6.37
CA TRP A 132 -9.20 0.14 -7.77
C TRP A 132 -7.93 0.27 -8.61
N PHE A 133 -6.88 0.95 -8.11
CA PHE A 133 -5.62 1.04 -8.84
C PHE A 133 -4.91 -0.31 -8.97
N TYR A 134 -5.03 -1.21 -8.00
CA TYR A 134 -4.56 -2.58 -8.19
C TYR A 134 -5.30 -3.29 -9.34
N ASN A 135 -6.61 -3.06 -9.50
CA ASN A 135 -7.35 -3.61 -10.64
C ASN A 135 -6.88 -3.01 -11.97
N GLU A 136 -6.66 -1.69 -12.03
CA GLU A 136 -6.09 -1.04 -13.23
C GLU A 136 -4.71 -1.56 -13.60
N LEU A 137 -3.90 -1.91 -12.58
CA LEU A 137 -2.55 -2.44 -12.73
C LEU A 137 -2.52 -3.97 -12.73
N HIS A 138 -3.62 -4.65 -13.09
CA HIS A 138 -3.73 -6.11 -13.00
C HIS A 138 -2.59 -6.86 -13.73
N SER A 139 -2.22 -6.40 -14.93
CA SER A 139 -1.12 -7.01 -15.73
C SER A 139 0.27 -6.84 -15.09
N LEU A 140 0.39 -5.94 -14.14
CA LEU A 140 1.62 -5.58 -13.43
C LEU A 140 1.70 -6.17 -12.01
N GLN A 141 0.66 -6.89 -11.57
CA GLN A 141 0.64 -7.50 -10.25
C GLN A 141 1.62 -8.69 -10.14
N GLY A 142 2.41 -8.66 -9.07
CA GLY A 142 3.50 -9.59 -8.78
C GLY A 142 4.82 -9.25 -9.48
N SER A 143 4.84 -8.35 -10.47
CA SER A 143 6.05 -7.89 -11.17
C SER A 143 6.46 -6.46 -10.80
N VAL A 144 5.53 -5.51 -10.83
CA VAL A 144 5.79 -4.08 -10.60
C VAL A 144 5.09 -3.59 -9.32
N VAL A 145 3.89 -4.09 -9.06
CA VAL A 145 3.14 -3.87 -7.81
C VAL A 145 2.89 -5.23 -7.12
N PRO A 146 2.70 -5.31 -5.80
CA PRO A 146 2.33 -6.57 -5.17
C PRO A 146 0.99 -7.08 -5.70
N LYS A 147 0.76 -8.39 -5.62
CA LYS A 147 -0.59 -8.91 -5.87
C LYS A 147 -1.58 -8.37 -4.84
N CYS A 148 -2.75 -7.97 -5.32
CA CYS A 148 -3.92 -7.65 -4.53
C CYS A 148 -4.93 -8.78 -4.66
N TYR A 149 -5.19 -9.44 -3.54
CA TYR A 149 -6.15 -10.54 -3.46
C TYR A 149 -7.59 -10.06 -3.25
N GLY A 150 -7.77 -8.76 -3.05
CA GLY A 150 -9.08 -8.11 -2.97
C GLY A 150 -9.20 -7.13 -1.80
N LEU A 151 -10.25 -6.31 -1.89
CA LEU A 151 -10.76 -5.49 -0.81
C LEU A 151 -11.86 -6.26 -0.09
N TYR A 152 -11.82 -6.29 1.23
CA TYR A 152 -12.76 -7.01 2.08
C TYR A 152 -13.39 -6.08 3.10
N ASP A 153 -14.64 -6.32 3.40
CA ASP A 153 -15.44 -5.47 4.27
C ASP A 153 -16.39 -6.24 5.17
N CYS A 154 -16.69 -5.65 6.33
CA CYS A 154 -17.76 -6.09 7.20
C CYS A 154 -18.34 -4.90 7.97
N VAL A 155 -19.58 -5.05 8.40
CA VAL A 155 -20.22 -4.12 9.35
C VAL A 155 -19.89 -4.59 10.77
N LEU A 156 -19.30 -3.72 11.57
CA LEU A 156 -18.98 -3.99 12.96
C LEU A 156 -20.26 -3.93 13.80
N GLN A 157 -20.45 -4.94 14.65
CA GLN A 157 -21.56 -4.93 15.60
C GLN A 157 -21.29 -3.94 16.75
N PRO A 158 -22.33 -3.36 17.36
CA PRO A 158 -22.16 -2.53 18.55
C PRO A 158 -21.36 -3.26 19.64
N GLY A 159 -20.37 -2.57 20.22
CA GLY A 159 -19.49 -3.11 21.26
C GLY A 159 -18.28 -3.89 20.75
N PHE A 160 -18.11 -4.01 19.43
CA PHE A 160 -16.86 -4.51 18.84
C PHE A 160 -15.86 -3.36 18.75
N GLU A 161 -14.64 -3.62 19.21
CA GLU A 161 -13.52 -2.71 19.04
C GLU A 161 -12.43 -3.35 18.22
N VAL A 162 -11.84 -2.57 17.31
CA VAL A 162 -10.74 -3.02 16.46
C VAL A 162 -9.45 -2.72 17.18
N SER A 163 -8.95 -3.68 17.96
CA SER A 163 -7.83 -3.54 18.89
C SER A 163 -6.57 -2.91 18.27
N VAL A 164 -6.39 -3.13 16.97
CA VAL A 164 -5.19 -2.71 16.22
C VAL A 164 -5.22 -1.26 15.73
N LEU A 165 -6.39 -0.62 15.73
CA LEU A 165 -6.53 0.76 15.29
C LEU A 165 -6.33 1.78 16.44
N GLY A 166 -6.22 1.31 17.68
CA GLY A 166 -6.18 2.15 18.87
C GLY A 166 -7.52 2.85 19.13
N ASP A 167 -7.51 3.81 20.06
CA ASP A 167 -8.71 4.56 20.40
C ASP A 167 -9.20 5.39 19.22
N ARG A 168 -10.51 5.32 18.99
CA ARG A 168 -11.20 6.01 17.89
C ARG A 168 -11.06 7.53 17.93
N GLN A 169 -10.65 8.09 19.09
CA GLN A 169 -10.55 9.53 19.34
C GLN A 169 -9.22 10.16 18.90
N ASP A 170 -8.17 9.35 18.67
CA ASP A 170 -6.83 9.89 18.37
C ASP A 170 -6.70 10.46 16.94
N VAL A 171 -7.70 10.23 16.10
CA VAL A 171 -7.73 10.75 14.74
C VAL A 171 -8.68 11.95 14.69
N SER A 172 -8.16 13.15 14.98
CA SER A 172 -8.83 14.44 14.78
C SER A 172 -9.73 14.44 13.53
N PRO A 173 -11.04 14.68 13.63
CA PRO A 173 -11.93 14.68 12.46
C PRO A 173 -11.53 15.62 11.33
N ASP A 174 -10.55 16.51 11.52
CA ASP A 174 -10.01 17.39 10.49
C ASP A 174 -8.61 16.97 9.96
N TRP A 175 -7.89 15.97 10.51
CA TRP A 175 -6.56 15.63 9.97
C TRP A 175 -6.65 15.10 8.52
N TRP A 176 -7.72 14.40 8.14
CA TRP A 176 -7.90 13.98 6.75
C TRP A 176 -8.17 15.20 5.86
N ARG A 177 -8.82 16.24 6.39
CA ARG A 177 -8.88 17.54 5.70
C ARG A 177 -7.47 18.05 5.59
N TYR A 178 -6.74 18.26 6.68
CA TYR A 178 -5.40 18.87 6.69
C TYR A 178 -4.31 18.11 5.92
N ASP A 179 -4.32 16.77 5.82
CA ASP A 179 -3.28 16.00 5.12
C ASP A 179 -3.60 15.83 3.63
N ILE A 180 -4.87 15.61 3.26
CA ILE A 180 -5.31 15.79 1.87
C ILE A 180 -5.07 17.25 1.43
N HIS A 181 -5.20 18.17 2.39
CA HIS A 181 -4.91 19.59 2.29
C HIS A 181 -3.45 20.01 2.60
N ALA A 182 -2.52 19.10 2.88
CA ALA A 182 -1.09 19.40 3.01
C ALA A 182 -0.29 18.73 1.88
N ARG A 183 -0.71 17.53 1.44
CA ARG A 183 -0.33 16.89 0.17
C ARG A 183 -0.99 17.58 -1.06
N ARG A 184 -1.29 18.88 -0.93
CA ARG A 184 -2.34 19.71 -1.55
C ARG A 184 -1.98 20.42 -2.85
N SER A 185 -1.54 19.68 -3.86
CA SER A 185 -1.66 20.22 -5.22
C SER A 185 -2.34 19.28 -6.20
N ILE A 186 -2.33 17.96 -5.94
CA ILE A 186 -2.87 16.98 -6.87
C ILE A 186 -4.17 16.38 -6.33
N GLY A 187 -4.19 15.85 -5.11
CA GLY A 187 -5.36 15.19 -4.52
C GLY A 187 -6.64 16.02 -4.57
N ASP A 188 -6.62 17.28 -4.09
CA ASP A 188 -7.79 18.17 -4.14
C ASP A 188 -8.13 18.71 -5.54
N ARG A 189 -7.15 18.87 -6.43
CA ARG A 189 -7.46 19.24 -7.82
C ARG A 189 -8.12 18.08 -8.56
N VAL A 190 -7.70 16.86 -8.25
CA VAL A 190 -8.21 15.62 -8.87
C VAL A 190 -9.53 15.17 -8.24
N MET A 191 -9.68 15.24 -6.92
CA MET A 191 -10.88 14.82 -6.19
C MET A 191 -11.88 15.93 -5.95
N GLY A 192 -11.44 17.18 -5.84
CA GLY A 192 -12.31 18.33 -5.58
C GLY A 192 -12.97 18.91 -6.83
N SER A 193 -12.45 18.61 -8.03
CA SER A 193 -13.06 19.04 -9.29
C SER A 193 -13.93 17.97 -9.96
N LEU A 194 -13.65 16.68 -9.70
CA LEU A 194 -14.42 15.58 -10.26
C LEU A 194 -15.48 15.10 -9.27
N PRO A 195 -16.71 14.79 -9.71
CA PRO A 195 -17.73 14.21 -8.85
C PRO A 195 -17.22 12.93 -8.19
N LEU A 196 -17.22 12.90 -6.86
CA LEU A 196 -16.89 11.69 -6.11
C LEU A 196 -17.93 10.61 -6.41
N HIS A 197 -17.50 9.41 -6.79
CA HIS A 197 -18.38 8.26 -7.02
C HIS A 197 -19.23 7.95 -5.77
N ASP A 198 -20.48 7.53 -5.95
CA ASP A 198 -21.45 7.28 -4.86
C ASP A 198 -20.88 6.30 -3.82
N GLU A 199 -20.21 5.23 -4.28
CA GLU A 199 -19.58 4.25 -3.40
C GLU A 199 -18.46 4.83 -2.53
N LEU A 200 -17.62 5.73 -3.06
CA LEU A 200 -16.60 6.40 -2.26
C LEU A 200 -17.23 7.33 -1.22
N ARG A 201 -18.33 8.01 -1.57
CA ARG A 201 -19.11 8.82 -0.60
C ARG A 201 -19.66 7.93 0.52
N ARG A 202 -20.29 6.81 0.17
CA ARG A 202 -20.84 5.85 1.13
C ARG A 202 -19.77 5.31 2.09
N LEU A 203 -18.59 4.96 1.57
CA LEU A 203 -17.49 4.44 2.39
C LEU A 203 -16.85 5.49 3.29
N ARG A 204 -16.76 6.74 2.81
CA ARG A 204 -16.29 7.88 3.60
C ARG A 204 -17.23 8.16 4.78
N ASP A 205 -18.54 8.07 4.52
CA ASP A 205 -19.56 8.44 5.50
C ASP A 205 -19.93 7.25 6.44
N SER A 206 -19.46 6.03 6.14
CA SER A 206 -19.64 4.87 7.01
C SER A 206 -18.62 4.87 8.14
N THR A 207 -19.14 4.76 9.37
CA THR A 207 -18.32 4.79 10.59
C THR A 207 -18.32 3.47 11.35
N ASP A 208 -19.04 2.49 10.81
CA ASP A 208 -19.27 1.14 11.32
C ASP A 208 -18.72 0.06 10.37
N CYS A 209 -18.16 0.45 9.22
CA CYS A 209 -17.54 -0.48 8.28
C CYS A 209 -16.04 -0.61 8.54
N LEU A 210 -15.57 -1.84 8.76
CA LEU A 210 -14.16 -2.18 8.70
C LEU A 210 -13.82 -2.60 7.26
N SER A 211 -12.76 -2.04 6.70
CA SER A 211 -12.27 -2.39 5.37
C SER A 211 -10.80 -2.81 5.43
N ILE A 212 -10.47 -3.90 4.74
CA ILE A 212 -9.15 -4.53 4.70
C ILE A 212 -8.75 -4.80 3.25
N LEU A 213 -7.51 -4.48 2.90
CA LEU A 213 -6.91 -4.86 1.63
C LEU A 213 -5.94 -6.02 1.88
N LEU A 214 -6.16 -7.16 1.23
CA LEU A 214 -5.26 -8.31 1.32
C LEU A 214 -4.25 -8.25 0.18
N LEU A 215 -2.97 -8.16 0.53
CA LEU A 215 -1.88 -7.99 -0.43
C LEU A 215 -0.83 -9.09 -0.26
N GLU A 216 -0.10 -9.34 -1.32
CA GLU A 216 1.21 -9.98 -1.26
C GLU A 216 2.18 -9.11 -0.45
N ARG A 217 3.00 -9.76 0.38
CA ARG A 217 4.04 -9.11 1.14
C ARG A 217 5.19 -8.63 0.24
N VAL A 218 5.60 -7.38 0.42
CA VAL A 218 6.85 -6.84 -0.13
C VAL A 218 8.02 -7.02 0.84
N GLY A 219 9.24 -6.86 0.33
CA GLY A 219 10.49 -6.96 1.07
C GLY A 219 10.76 -5.73 1.95
N CYS A 220 12.04 -5.50 2.27
CA CYS A 220 12.46 -4.34 3.04
C CYS A 220 12.43 -3.04 2.21
N PRO A 221 12.35 -1.87 2.86
CA PRO A 221 12.62 -0.58 2.22
C PRO A 221 13.99 -0.57 1.55
N ILE A 222 14.14 0.26 0.51
CA ILE A 222 15.40 0.42 -0.21
C ILE A 222 16.43 1.09 0.70
N ASN A 223 17.61 0.50 0.86
CA ASN A 223 18.74 1.12 1.56
C ASN A 223 19.96 1.13 0.63
N ILE A 224 20.25 2.29 0.02
CA ILE A 224 21.40 2.42 -0.89
C ILE A 224 22.69 2.25 -0.08
N GLY A 225 23.65 1.49 -0.63
CA GLY A 225 24.94 1.20 0.02
C GLY A 225 24.93 -0.06 0.88
N LEU A 226 23.88 -0.30 1.68
CA LEU A 226 23.77 -1.48 2.54
C LEU A 226 23.47 -2.76 1.76
N ASP A 227 22.71 -2.64 0.68
CA ASP A 227 22.28 -3.77 -0.14
C ASP A 227 23.32 -4.17 -1.22
N GLY A 228 24.48 -3.48 -1.27
CA GLY A 228 25.46 -3.63 -2.35
C GLY A 228 24.94 -3.16 -3.72
N ILE A 229 23.81 -2.46 -3.74
CA ILE A 229 23.20 -1.91 -4.95
C ILE A 229 23.62 -0.45 -5.11
N THR A 230 24.10 -0.11 -6.31
CA THR A 230 24.45 1.27 -6.66
C THR A 230 23.21 2.12 -6.88
N ALA A 231 23.30 3.42 -6.58
CA ALA A 231 22.23 4.38 -6.86
C ALA A 231 21.80 4.38 -8.34
N GLU A 232 22.77 4.21 -9.25
CA GLU A 232 22.51 4.09 -10.70
C GLU A 232 21.64 2.87 -11.01
N ALA A 233 21.95 1.71 -10.43
CA ALA A 233 21.15 0.51 -10.64
C ALA A 233 19.74 0.67 -10.08
N VAL A 234 19.57 1.33 -8.92
CA VAL A 234 18.24 1.66 -8.38
C VAL A 234 17.49 2.55 -9.37
N CYS A 235 18.11 3.64 -9.83
CA CYS A 235 17.51 4.57 -10.77
C CYS A 235 17.05 3.91 -12.06
N ASP A 236 17.89 3.04 -12.63
CA ASP A 236 17.61 2.33 -13.88
C ASP A 236 16.40 1.38 -13.73
N ASP A 237 16.35 0.59 -12.65
CA ASP A 237 15.24 -0.33 -12.42
C ASP A 237 13.93 0.43 -12.09
N LEU A 238 14.01 1.50 -11.30
CA LEU A 238 12.86 2.37 -11.03
C LEU A 238 12.35 3.04 -12.30
N ALA A 239 13.23 3.56 -13.15
CA ALA A 239 12.84 4.19 -14.42
C ALA A 239 12.03 3.22 -15.30
N ARG A 240 12.49 1.97 -15.43
CA ARG A 240 11.76 0.91 -16.17
C ARG A 240 10.42 0.58 -15.51
N LEU A 241 10.41 0.45 -14.18
CA LEU A 241 9.20 0.15 -13.42
C LEU A 241 8.14 1.25 -13.62
N PHE A 242 8.53 2.52 -13.56
CA PHE A 242 7.62 3.64 -13.84
C PHE A 242 7.11 3.62 -15.27
N GLU A 243 7.97 3.30 -16.22
CA GLU A 243 7.56 3.23 -17.61
C GLU A 243 6.40 2.24 -17.79
N ASP A 244 6.47 1.07 -17.14
CA ASP A 244 5.40 0.08 -17.14
C ASP A 244 4.09 0.62 -16.56
N VAL A 245 4.14 1.34 -15.44
CA VAL A 245 2.96 1.99 -14.86
C VAL A 245 2.40 3.06 -15.80
N THR A 246 3.27 3.82 -16.48
CA THR A 246 2.83 4.86 -17.43
C THR A 246 2.18 4.31 -18.69
N ASN A 247 2.54 3.10 -19.11
CA ASN A 247 1.86 2.42 -20.23
C ASN A 247 0.36 2.24 -19.96
N LEU A 248 -0.04 2.22 -18.68
CA LEU A 248 -1.43 2.10 -18.25
C LEU A 248 -2.11 3.44 -17.94
N GLY A 249 -1.44 4.57 -18.22
CA GLY A 249 -2.00 5.91 -17.96
C GLY A 249 -2.18 6.22 -16.48
N VAL A 250 -1.37 5.59 -15.62
CA VAL A 250 -1.40 5.80 -14.17
C VAL A 250 -0.25 6.73 -13.76
N ASN A 251 -0.60 7.78 -13.02
CA ASN A 251 0.30 8.72 -12.38
C ASN A 251 0.34 8.45 -10.88
N LEU A 252 1.51 8.16 -10.31
CA LEU A 252 1.75 7.78 -8.92
C LEU A 252 2.20 8.98 -8.07
N LEU A 253 2.18 10.20 -8.61
CA LEU A 253 2.78 11.35 -7.94
C LEU A 253 1.86 11.99 -6.88
N PRO A 254 2.42 12.33 -5.69
CA PRO A 254 3.82 12.13 -5.31
C PRO A 254 4.11 10.68 -4.89
N LEU A 255 5.23 10.12 -5.36
CA LEU A 255 5.72 8.85 -4.86
C LEU A 255 6.89 9.10 -3.91
N GLU A 256 6.76 8.55 -2.72
CA GLU A 256 7.74 8.64 -1.64
C GLU A 256 8.59 7.36 -1.62
N SER A 257 9.84 7.44 -1.15
CA SER A 257 10.75 6.29 -1.14
C SER A 257 10.23 5.16 -0.24
N GLU A 258 9.45 5.51 0.78
CA GLU A 258 8.76 4.64 1.72
C GLU A 258 7.68 3.78 1.05
N ASN A 259 7.19 4.19 -0.13
CA ASN A 259 6.20 3.44 -0.92
C ASN A 259 6.87 2.54 -1.97
N ILE A 260 8.18 2.34 -1.85
CA ILE A 260 8.98 1.44 -2.67
C ILE A 260 9.76 0.50 -1.77
N ALA A 261 9.63 -0.79 -2.02
CA ALA A 261 10.37 -1.82 -1.30
C ALA A 261 10.96 -2.83 -2.27
N HIS A 262 11.93 -3.60 -1.80
CA HIS A 262 12.38 -4.80 -2.51
C HIS A 262 11.23 -5.77 -2.73
N LYS A 263 11.35 -6.62 -3.75
CA LYS A 263 10.55 -7.84 -3.86
C LYS A 263 10.87 -8.73 -2.66
N HIS A 264 9.85 -9.36 -2.08
CA HIS A 264 10.08 -10.34 -1.02
C HIS A 264 10.71 -11.62 -1.61
N ASP A 265 11.66 -12.25 -0.91
CA ASP A 265 12.41 -13.42 -1.42
C ASP A 265 11.50 -14.62 -1.78
N ASP A 266 10.42 -14.81 -1.02
CA ASP A 266 9.43 -15.87 -1.27
C ASP A 266 8.48 -15.58 -2.44
N THR A 267 8.50 -14.37 -3.00
CA THR A 267 7.64 -14.00 -4.13
C THR A 267 8.15 -14.64 -5.43
N PRO A 268 7.29 -15.34 -6.18
CA PRO A 268 7.64 -15.87 -7.49
C PRO A 268 8.23 -14.80 -8.42
N VAL A 269 9.31 -15.16 -9.11
CA VAL A 269 9.87 -14.31 -10.18
C VAL A 269 8.79 -14.10 -11.25
N ARG A 270 8.50 -12.84 -11.54
CA ARG A 270 7.54 -12.44 -12.58
C ARG A 270 8.17 -11.39 -13.46
N ILE A 271 8.16 -11.68 -14.75
CA ILE A 271 8.67 -10.80 -15.79
C ILE A 271 7.59 -9.78 -16.15
N SER A 272 7.97 -8.52 -16.27
CA SER A 272 7.05 -7.49 -16.76
C SER A 272 6.57 -7.84 -18.18
N PRO A 273 5.24 -7.74 -18.45
CA PRO A 273 4.70 -8.01 -19.78
C PRO A 273 5.14 -7.01 -20.85
N TYR A 274 5.72 -5.87 -20.47
CA TYR A 274 6.12 -4.82 -21.41
C TYR A 274 7.61 -4.84 -21.77
N ARG A 275 8.46 -5.41 -20.91
CA ARG A 275 9.92 -5.20 -20.98
C ARG A 275 10.76 -6.46 -20.91
N GLU A 276 10.14 -7.63 -20.75
CA GLU A 276 10.86 -8.90 -20.55
C GLU A 276 11.89 -8.82 -19.40
N HIS A 277 11.65 -7.93 -18.42
CA HIS A 277 12.56 -7.61 -17.32
C HIS A 277 11.94 -8.01 -15.98
N GLU A 278 12.76 -8.55 -15.09
CA GLU A 278 12.40 -8.79 -13.68
C GLU A 278 12.77 -7.55 -12.86
N HIS A 279 11.77 -6.87 -12.30
CA HIS A 279 12.02 -5.79 -11.37
C HIS A 279 12.41 -6.30 -9.98
N ARG A 280 13.40 -5.66 -9.38
CA ARG A 280 13.82 -5.92 -8.00
C ARG A 280 12.93 -5.22 -6.98
N PHE A 281 12.28 -4.14 -7.39
CA PHE A 281 11.45 -3.32 -6.51
C PHE A 281 9.96 -3.52 -6.78
N ARG A 282 9.14 -3.13 -5.82
CA ARG A 282 7.68 -3.09 -5.90
C ARG A 282 7.19 -1.73 -5.41
N ILE A 283 6.22 -1.17 -6.12
CA ILE A 283 5.48 0.01 -5.68
C ILE A 283 4.20 -0.43 -4.97
N PHE A 284 3.89 0.23 -3.85
CA PHE A 284 2.66 0.02 -3.09
C PHE A 284 2.09 1.36 -2.59
N ASP A 285 1.02 1.31 -1.80
CA ASP A 285 0.28 2.49 -1.32
C ASP A 285 -0.29 3.37 -2.44
N LEU A 286 -1.08 2.75 -3.31
CA LEU A 286 -1.65 3.39 -4.51
C LEU A 286 -2.86 4.29 -4.22
N GLY A 287 -3.14 4.62 -2.95
CA GLY A 287 -4.29 5.44 -2.56
C GLY A 287 -4.27 6.85 -3.17
N CYS A 288 -3.06 7.37 -3.44
CA CYS A 288 -2.86 8.69 -4.05
C CYS A 288 -2.64 8.66 -5.57
N ALA A 289 -2.65 7.48 -6.20
CA ALA A 289 -2.47 7.36 -7.64
C ALA A 289 -3.62 8.04 -8.41
N VAL A 290 -3.38 8.37 -9.68
CA VAL A 290 -4.30 9.12 -10.55
C VAL A 290 -4.32 8.48 -11.93
N LYS A 291 -5.52 8.17 -12.45
CA LYS A 291 -5.69 7.79 -13.86
C LYS A 291 -5.74 9.05 -14.72
N THR A 292 -5.02 9.09 -15.83
CA THR A 292 -4.87 10.30 -16.65
C THR A 292 -4.73 9.96 -18.14
N ASN A 293 -5.12 10.91 -19.01
CA ASN A 293 -4.92 10.85 -20.46
C ASN A 293 -3.61 11.51 -20.93
N MET A 294 -2.71 11.87 -20.01
CA MET A 294 -1.38 12.39 -20.35
C MET A 294 -0.60 11.38 -21.19
N ALA A 295 0.02 11.82 -22.29
CA ALA A 295 0.90 10.93 -23.04
C ALA A 295 2.04 10.41 -22.16
N GLN A 296 2.34 9.14 -22.36
CA GLN A 296 3.36 8.38 -21.65
C GLN A 296 4.69 9.13 -21.50
N ARG A 297 5.18 9.77 -22.57
CA ARG A 297 6.46 10.52 -22.54
C ARG A 297 6.50 11.64 -21.50
N TRP A 298 5.36 12.26 -21.18
CA TRP A 298 5.27 13.32 -20.18
C TRP A 298 5.25 12.77 -18.77
N LEU A 299 4.47 11.70 -18.56
CA LEU A 299 4.48 10.99 -17.29
C LEU A 299 5.89 10.45 -16.99
N HIS A 300 6.51 9.78 -17.96
CA HIS A 300 7.87 9.27 -17.84
C HIS A 300 8.88 10.39 -17.50
N GLY A 301 8.81 11.54 -18.17
CA GLY A 301 9.65 12.70 -17.85
C GLY A 301 9.48 13.17 -16.40
N ALA A 302 8.24 13.26 -15.91
CA ALA A 302 7.97 13.62 -14.52
C ALA A 302 8.51 12.57 -13.54
N TYR A 303 8.42 11.28 -13.87
CA TYR A 303 8.97 10.22 -13.03
C TYR A 303 10.49 10.22 -12.97
N LEU A 304 11.19 10.49 -14.07
CA LEU A 304 12.65 10.59 -14.04
C LEU A 304 13.13 11.69 -13.09
N CYS A 305 12.38 12.79 -12.96
CA CYS A 305 12.65 13.81 -11.95
C CYS A 305 12.47 13.26 -10.52
N ASN A 306 11.42 12.47 -10.27
CA ASN A 306 11.17 11.86 -8.96
C ASN A 306 12.17 10.74 -8.62
N VAL A 307 12.54 9.88 -9.58
CA VAL A 307 13.59 8.86 -9.40
C VAL A 307 14.90 9.50 -8.96
N ARG A 308 15.27 10.63 -9.59
CA ARG A 308 16.46 11.38 -9.20
C ARG A 308 16.33 12.07 -7.85
N ALA A 309 15.11 12.39 -7.39
CA ALA A 309 14.88 12.92 -6.05
C ALA A 309 15.03 11.80 -5.02
N ILE A 310 14.30 10.70 -5.20
CA ILE A 310 14.39 9.48 -4.38
C ILE A 310 15.84 8.99 -4.26
N SER A 311 16.57 8.93 -5.37
CA SER A 311 17.98 8.50 -5.36
C SER A 311 18.87 9.44 -4.56
N ARG A 312 18.59 10.76 -4.54
CA ARG A 312 19.32 11.72 -3.72
C ARG A 312 18.98 11.54 -2.25
N ASP A 313 17.69 11.45 -1.93
CA ASP A 313 17.20 11.26 -0.56
C ASP A 313 17.80 9.98 0.05
N LEU A 314 17.85 8.90 -0.72
CA LEU A 314 18.46 7.62 -0.31
C LEU A 314 20.00 7.67 -0.19
N SER A 315 20.67 8.66 -0.78
CA SER A 315 22.13 8.79 -0.70
C SER A 315 22.57 9.68 0.45
N TYR A 316 21.81 10.73 0.78
CA TYR A 316 22.15 11.67 1.85
C TYR A 316 21.90 11.15 3.26
N GLY A 317 21.00 10.18 3.44
CA GLY A 317 20.69 9.62 4.77
C GLY A 317 21.85 8.90 5.49
N ASN A 318 23.02 8.77 4.87
CA ASN A 318 24.18 8.08 5.45
C ASN A 318 25.31 9.02 5.90
N ASP A 319 25.32 10.28 5.47
CA ASP A 319 26.48 11.16 5.69
C ASP A 319 26.34 12.05 6.95
N ASP A 320 25.16 12.11 7.58
CA ASP A 320 24.87 13.04 8.68
C ASP A 320 25.26 12.51 10.09
N GLU A 321 25.80 11.29 10.23
CA GLU A 321 26.16 10.70 11.54
C GLU A 321 27.65 10.85 11.96
N GLU A 322 28.53 11.42 11.14
CA GLU A 322 29.98 11.46 11.44
C GLU A 322 30.53 12.78 12.01
N ASP A 323 29.72 13.82 12.24
CA ASP A 323 30.22 15.14 12.68
C ASP A 323 29.89 15.56 14.14
N GLU A 324 29.27 14.71 14.97
CA GLU A 324 28.94 15.07 16.37
C GLU A 324 30.10 14.90 17.40
N ASP A 325 31.28 14.42 16.99
CA ASP A 325 32.42 14.20 17.91
C ASP A 325 33.31 15.44 18.16
N SER A 326 32.79 16.66 17.95
CA SER A 326 33.55 17.91 18.16
C SER A 326 32.91 18.91 19.12
N ASN A 327 32.11 18.46 20.10
CA ASN A 327 31.81 19.25 21.29
C ASN A 327 32.55 18.72 22.53
N GLU A 328 33.83 19.10 22.62
CA GLU A 328 34.57 19.13 23.88
C GLU A 328 33.84 20.02 24.91
N LEU A 329 33.39 19.38 25.99
CA LEU A 329 33.40 19.88 27.38
C LEU A 329 32.74 21.25 27.64
N ILE A 330 31.41 21.22 27.86
CA ILE A 330 30.78 22.14 28.82
C ILE A 330 30.25 21.28 29.97
N GLU A 331 30.97 21.31 31.09
CA GLU A 331 30.45 20.87 32.39
C GLU A 331 29.33 21.85 32.79
N ASP A 332 28.08 21.39 32.89
CA ASP A 332 27.09 22.10 33.69
C ASP A 332 26.07 21.14 34.32
N ASP A 333 25.81 21.41 35.59
CA ASP A 333 25.09 20.60 36.55
C ASP A 333 23.57 20.78 36.41
N GLY A 334 22.85 19.67 36.24
CA GLY A 334 21.55 19.49 36.90
C GLY A 334 20.27 19.42 36.05
N ALA A 335 19.44 18.46 36.46
CA ALA A 335 17.99 18.33 36.30
C ALA A 335 17.41 17.82 34.95
N SER A 336 16.92 16.57 35.04
CA SER A 336 15.70 15.99 34.42
C SER A 336 15.01 16.70 33.26
N ASP A 337 14.83 16.00 32.13
CA ASP A 337 13.51 15.51 31.72
C ASP A 337 13.61 14.48 30.59
N SER A 338 12.64 13.58 30.56
CA SER A 338 12.54 12.41 29.68
C SER A 338 12.38 12.79 28.20
N GLU A 339 13.42 12.57 27.40
CA GLU A 339 13.34 12.66 25.94
C GLU A 339 12.54 11.49 25.35
N SER A 340 11.54 11.85 24.56
CA SER A 340 10.70 10.94 23.80
C SER A 340 11.28 10.80 22.39
N GLN A 341 11.79 9.62 22.06
CA GLN A 341 12.27 9.30 20.71
C GLN A 341 11.12 9.31 19.68
N PRO A 342 11.37 9.71 18.42
CA PRO A 342 10.37 9.72 17.36
C PRO A 342 9.94 8.27 16.98
N PRO A 343 8.63 8.02 16.78
CA PRO A 343 8.04 6.68 16.73
C PRO A 343 8.26 5.87 15.43
N TRP A 344 9.20 6.25 14.55
CA TRP A 344 9.33 5.69 13.21
C TRP A 344 10.70 5.10 12.86
N GLN A 345 11.61 4.92 13.82
CA GLN A 345 12.80 4.09 13.59
C GLN A 345 12.36 2.63 13.37
N ALA A 346 12.31 2.23 12.09
CA ALA A 346 12.13 0.85 11.70
C ALA A 346 13.24 0.02 12.35
N ARG A 347 12.85 -1.01 13.12
CA ARG A 347 13.84 -1.96 13.65
C ARG A 347 14.61 -2.55 12.45
N PRO A 348 15.95 -2.60 12.49
CA PRO A 348 16.73 -3.19 11.41
C PRO A 348 16.21 -4.59 11.13
N CYS A 349 15.96 -4.87 9.85
CA CYS A 349 15.52 -6.17 9.39
C CYS A 349 16.58 -7.18 9.83
N SER A 350 16.28 -7.98 10.87
CA SER A 350 17.26 -8.88 11.47
C SER A 350 17.77 -9.84 10.39
N ARG A 351 19.03 -9.67 9.99
CA ARG A 351 19.74 -10.65 9.15
C ARG A 351 19.64 -11.99 9.87
N ARG A 352 18.95 -12.96 9.26
CA ARG A 352 19.19 -14.35 9.59
C ARG A 352 20.56 -14.67 9.04
N GLU A 353 21.56 -14.68 9.91
CA GLU A 353 22.80 -15.41 9.66
C GLU A 353 22.40 -16.87 9.36
N GLN A 354 22.71 -17.33 8.15
CA GLN A 354 22.65 -18.74 7.77
C GLN A 354 24.03 -19.36 7.92
#